data_AF-A0A550GK90-F1
#
_entry.id   AF-A0A550GK90-F1
#
_cell.length_a   1.000
_cell.length_b   1.000
_cell.length_c   1.000
_cell.angle_alpha   90.00
_cell.angle_beta   90.00
_cell.angle_gamma   90.00
#
_symmetry.space_group_name_H-M   'P 1'
#
loop_
_entity.id
_entity.type
_entity.pdbx_description
1 polymer ?
#
loop_
_entity_poly.entity_id
_entity_poly.type
_entity_poly.pdbx_seq_one_letter_code
_entity_poly.pdbx_strand_id
1 'polypeptide(L)'
;MTLLLVKFMSDITSPEKFFGFQLGSDRKIARWDKIVEYFNKLQQESENIKVIDMGPSTEGHPFLLCIISSAKNLKNLDKIRDMNNRLADPEGLSKDEVEKLIKDGKAVICQSMSLHATEIGGTQMAPELAYDLLSRDDDETKRILDNVVFLMVPCFNPDGQIMVTDWYDKWVGTEYEGTGLPWLYHKYVGHDNNRDAFQTNMVESQYMAKIMFQDWTPQHYVDHHHMGSYG
;
A
#
# COMPACT_ATOMS: atom_id res chain seq x y z
N MET A 1 -13.16 41.72 -11.52
CA MET A 1 -13.00 41.20 -10.15
C MET A 1 -12.50 39.78 -10.28
N THR A 2 -11.19 39.59 -10.28
CA THR A 2 -10.57 38.27 -10.45
C THR A 2 -10.66 37.55 -9.11
N LEU A 3 -11.51 36.54 -9.01
CA LEU A 3 -11.50 35.64 -7.85
C LEU A 3 -10.15 34.89 -7.88
N LEU A 4 -9.23 35.26 -7.00
CA LEU A 4 -8.17 34.34 -6.60
C LEU A 4 -8.87 33.19 -5.86
N LEU A 5 -8.96 32.03 -6.51
CA LEU A 5 -9.12 30.76 -5.82
C LEU A 5 -7.86 30.54 -5.00
N VAL A 6 -7.90 30.93 -3.73
CA VAL A 6 -6.93 30.46 -2.74
C VAL A 6 -7.17 28.96 -2.61
N LYS A 7 -6.31 28.16 -3.25
CA LYS A 7 -6.25 26.73 -3.03
C LYS A 7 -5.74 26.55 -1.60
N PHE A 8 -6.65 26.40 -0.63
CA PHE A 8 -6.26 25.94 0.70
C PHE A 8 -5.55 24.59 0.49
N MET A 9 -4.25 24.54 0.76
CA MET A 9 -3.61 23.26 1.06
C MET A 9 -4.32 22.74 2.30
N SER A 10 -5.12 21.69 2.15
CA SER A 10 -5.58 20.92 3.29
C SER A 10 -4.33 20.39 3.99
N ASP A 11 -4.14 20.78 5.26
CA ASP A 11 -3.13 20.14 6.09
C ASP A 11 -3.48 18.64 6.15
N ILE A 12 -2.64 17.82 5.53
CA ILE A 12 -2.75 16.36 5.62
C ILE A 12 -2.59 16.01 7.11
N THR A 13 -3.52 15.25 7.66
CA THR A 13 -3.45 14.84 9.06
C THR A 13 -2.30 13.86 9.23
N SER A 14 -1.35 14.14 10.12
CA SER A 14 -0.23 13.23 10.40
C SER A 14 -0.69 11.93 11.08
N PRO A 15 0.05 10.82 10.91
CA PRO A 15 -0.27 9.56 11.59
C PRO A 15 -0.32 9.75 13.11
N GLU A 16 0.67 10.40 13.71
CA GLU A 16 0.69 10.64 15.17
C GLU A 16 -0.57 11.36 15.66
N LYS A 17 -1.04 12.37 14.92
CA LYS A 17 -2.27 13.10 15.27
C LYS A 17 -3.52 12.23 15.15
N PHE A 18 -3.55 11.31 14.18
CA PHE A 18 -4.69 10.42 13.97
C PHE A 18 -4.72 9.23 14.95
N PHE A 19 -3.59 8.54 15.12
CA PHE A 19 -3.47 7.35 15.97
C PHE A 19 -3.29 7.70 17.46
N GLY A 20 -2.84 8.92 17.78
CA GLY A 20 -2.55 9.36 19.14
C GLY A 20 -1.19 8.91 19.67
N PHE A 21 -0.35 8.34 18.80
CA PHE A 21 1.03 7.94 19.07
C PHE A 21 1.81 7.86 17.75
N GLN A 22 3.13 8.04 17.80
CA GLN A 22 4.00 7.85 16.63
C GLN A 22 4.05 6.37 16.26
N LEU A 23 3.79 6.01 15.00
CA LEU A 23 3.83 4.61 14.55
C LEU A 23 5.25 4.05 14.70
N GLY A 24 5.33 2.79 15.14
CA GLY A 24 6.59 2.16 15.51
C GLY A 24 7.09 2.46 16.93
N SER A 25 6.36 3.25 17.73
CA SER A 25 6.65 3.41 19.16
C SER A 25 6.57 2.09 19.90
N ASP A 26 7.45 1.92 20.90
CA ASP A 26 7.45 0.75 21.78
C ASP A 26 6.06 0.46 22.33
N ARG A 27 5.65 -0.81 22.23
CA ARG A 27 4.38 -1.33 22.77
C ARG A 27 3.12 -0.70 22.19
N LYS A 28 3.21 -0.12 20.99
CA LYS A 28 2.06 0.45 20.28
C LYS A 28 1.97 -0.17 18.89
N ILE A 29 0.81 -0.76 18.58
CA ILE A 29 0.51 -1.33 17.27
C ILE A 29 -0.83 -0.74 16.81
N ALA A 30 -0.85 -0.07 15.67
CA ALA A 30 -2.08 0.35 15.04
C ALA A 30 -2.76 -0.87 14.40
N ARG A 31 -3.97 -1.18 14.86
CA ARG A 31 -4.81 -2.23 14.28
C ARG A 31 -5.27 -1.85 12.87
N TRP A 32 -5.46 -2.85 12.01
CA TRP A 32 -5.77 -2.69 10.59
C TRP A 32 -7.01 -1.83 10.31
N ASP A 33 -8.08 -1.96 11.10
CA ASP A 33 -9.30 -1.15 10.96
C ASP A 33 -9.01 0.36 11.09
N LYS A 34 -8.20 0.76 12.07
CA LYS A 34 -7.75 2.15 12.23
C LYS A 34 -6.85 2.60 11.08
N ILE A 35 -6.01 1.71 10.55
CA ILE A 35 -5.18 2.02 9.38
C ILE A 35 -6.04 2.24 8.13
N VAL A 36 -7.08 1.43 7.93
CA VAL A 36 -8.06 1.61 6.84
C VAL A 36 -8.78 2.95 6.97
N GLU A 37 -9.23 3.32 8.17
CA GLU A 37 -9.83 4.63 8.44
C GLU A 37 -8.87 5.78 8.08
N TYR A 38 -7.58 5.63 8.41
CA TYR A 38 -6.57 6.63 8.10
C TYR A 38 -6.35 6.79 6.58
N PHE A 39 -6.26 5.69 5.82
CA PHE A 39 -6.14 5.78 4.35
C PHE A 39 -7.38 6.42 3.71
N ASN A 40 -8.58 6.11 4.21
CA ASN A 40 -9.81 6.76 3.77
C ASN A 40 -9.79 8.27 4.06
N LYS A 41 -9.22 8.68 5.19
CA LYS A 41 -9.02 10.09 5.55
C LYS A 41 -8.01 10.77 4.62
N LEU A 42 -6.87 10.14 4.32
CA LEU A 42 -5.88 10.66 3.38
C LEU A 42 -6.49 10.90 1.99
N GLN A 43 -7.37 10.00 1.51
CA GLN A 43 -8.09 10.19 0.26
C GLN A 43 -9.04 11.41 0.28
N GLN A 44 -9.63 11.73 1.43
CA GLN A 44 -10.48 12.92 1.57
C GLN A 44 -9.63 14.21 1.61
N GLU A 45 -8.40 14.12 2.07
CA GLU A 45 -7.51 15.27 2.30
C GLU A 45 -6.56 15.56 1.13
N SER A 46 -6.35 14.63 0.19
CA SER A 46 -5.38 14.80 -0.89
C SER A 46 -5.89 14.37 -2.27
N GLU A 47 -5.60 15.20 -3.28
CA GLU A 47 -5.80 14.86 -4.69
C GLU A 47 -4.71 13.91 -5.25
N ASN A 48 -3.67 13.59 -4.46
CA ASN A 48 -2.49 12.81 -4.88
C ASN A 48 -2.56 11.33 -4.44
N ILE A 49 -3.69 10.87 -3.91
CA ILE A 49 -3.93 9.46 -3.57
C ILE A 49 -5.31 9.01 -4.05
N LYS A 50 -5.40 7.76 -4.51
CA LYS A 50 -6.65 7.04 -4.73
C LYS A 50 -6.60 5.72 -3.96
N VAL A 51 -7.54 5.51 -3.06
CA VAL A 51 -7.66 4.30 -2.24
C VAL A 51 -8.77 3.43 -2.83
N ILE A 52 -8.41 2.21 -3.19
CA ILE A 52 -9.29 1.20 -3.77
C ILE A 52 -9.43 0.08 -2.75
N ASP A 53 -10.65 -0.18 -2.32
CA ASP A 53 -10.98 -1.43 -1.63
C ASP A 53 -11.16 -2.53 -2.69
N MET A 54 -10.24 -3.50 -2.70
CA MET A 54 -10.25 -4.63 -3.63
C MET A 54 -11.34 -5.65 -3.26
N GLY A 55 -11.87 -5.56 -2.05
CA GLY A 55 -12.84 -6.47 -1.48
C GLY A 55 -12.36 -7.09 -0.16
N PRO A 56 -13.18 -7.99 0.41
CA PRO A 56 -12.86 -8.66 1.65
C PRO A 56 -11.69 -9.64 1.50
N SER A 57 -10.83 -9.67 2.52
CA SER A 57 -9.92 -10.76 2.83
C SER A 57 -10.69 -12.04 3.16
N THR A 58 -9.96 -13.12 3.39
CA THR A 58 -10.49 -14.44 3.71
C THR A 58 -11.40 -14.44 4.94
N GLU A 59 -11.15 -13.58 5.93
CA GLU A 59 -12.00 -13.40 7.11
C GLU A 59 -12.89 -12.13 7.06
N GLY A 60 -12.91 -11.42 5.94
CA GLY A 60 -13.88 -10.35 5.69
C GLY A 60 -13.40 -8.92 5.94
N HIS A 61 -12.10 -8.72 6.19
CA HIS A 61 -11.51 -7.40 6.38
C HIS A 61 -11.14 -6.76 5.04
N PRO A 62 -11.24 -5.43 4.88
CA PRO A 62 -10.97 -4.80 3.59
C PRO A 62 -9.50 -4.98 3.17
N PHE A 63 -9.27 -5.29 1.90
CA PHE A 63 -7.95 -5.34 1.29
C PHE A 63 -7.72 -4.09 0.44
N LEU A 64 -6.79 -3.23 0.84
CA LEU A 64 -6.59 -1.93 0.20
C LEU A 64 -5.47 -1.96 -0.85
N LEU A 65 -5.73 -1.31 -1.98
CA LEU A 65 -4.71 -0.79 -2.89
C LEU A 65 -4.75 0.74 -2.84
N CYS A 66 -3.64 1.36 -2.46
CA CYS A 66 -3.46 2.81 -2.45
C CYS A 66 -2.57 3.22 -3.62
N ILE A 67 -3.11 4.02 -4.54
CA ILE A 67 -2.39 4.53 -5.71
C ILE A 67 -1.98 5.98 -5.42
N ILE A 68 -0.69 6.22 -5.28
CA ILE A 68 -0.12 7.54 -4.97
C ILE A 68 0.63 8.07 -6.21
N SER A 69 0.26 9.25 -6.68
CA SER A 69 0.88 9.94 -7.82
C SER A 69 0.39 11.39 -7.85
N SER A 70 0.91 12.22 -8.76
CA SER A 70 0.38 13.58 -8.89
C SER A 70 -1.10 13.58 -9.32
N ALA A 71 -1.86 14.57 -8.88
CA ALA A 71 -3.28 14.71 -9.23
C ALA A 71 -3.52 14.70 -10.76
N LYS A 72 -2.56 15.19 -11.55
CA LYS A 72 -2.60 15.12 -13.02
C LYS A 72 -2.50 13.67 -13.50
N ASN A 73 -1.59 12.88 -12.95
CA ASN A 73 -1.45 11.47 -13.29
C ASN A 73 -2.70 10.68 -12.87
N LEU A 74 -3.21 10.88 -11.66
CA LEU A 74 -4.41 10.20 -11.18
C LEU A 74 -5.67 10.53 -12.02
N LYS A 75 -5.79 11.75 -12.55
CA LYS A 75 -6.85 12.10 -13.52
C LYS A 75 -6.73 11.39 -14.87
N ASN A 76 -5.53 10.92 -15.22
CA ASN A 76 -5.22 10.22 -16.46
C ASN A 76 -4.86 8.74 -16.23
N LEU A 77 -5.24 8.18 -15.08
CA LEU A 77 -4.73 6.91 -14.59
C LEU A 77 -4.97 5.75 -15.55
N ASP A 78 -6.16 5.67 -16.16
CA ASP A 78 -6.49 4.61 -17.12
C ASP A 78 -5.62 4.68 -18.38
N LYS A 79 -5.31 5.89 -18.85
CA LYS A 79 -4.40 6.08 -20.00
C LYS A 79 -2.97 5.68 -19.63
N ILE A 80 -2.51 6.03 -18.43
CA ILE A 80 -1.18 5.63 -17.95
C ILE A 80 -1.08 4.11 -17.83
N ARG A 81 -2.12 3.46 -17.30
CA ARG A 81 -2.22 2.00 -17.21
C ARG A 81 -2.19 1.33 -18.59
N ASP A 82 -2.95 1.84 -19.56
CA ASP A 82 -2.92 1.34 -20.94
C ASP A 82 -1.53 1.43 -21.57
N MET A 83 -0.88 2.59 -21.44
CA MET A 83 0.49 2.78 -21.93
C MET A 83 1.46 1.81 -21.26
N ASN A 84 1.33 1.58 -19.95
CA ASN A 84 2.15 0.63 -19.23
C ASN A 84 1.97 -0.81 -19.76
N ASN A 85 0.74 -1.27 -19.92
CA ASN A 85 0.47 -2.64 -20.36
C ASN A 85 0.94 -2.88 -21.80
N ARG A 86 0.81 -1.88 -22.68
CA ARG A 86 1.38 -1.91 -24.04
C ARG A 86 2.92 -1.92 -24.06
N LEU A 87 3.57 -1.37 -23.04
CA LEU A 87 5.02 -1.46 -22.89
C LEU A 87 5.46 -2.81 -22.32
N ALA A 88 4.65 -3.41 -21.45
CA ALA A 88 4.91 -4.72 -20.88
C ALA A 88 4.78 -5.85 -21.91
N ASP A 89 3.86 -5.71 -22.87
CA ASP A 89 3.71 -6.59 -24.02
C ASP A 89 3.66 -5.77 -25.32
N PRO A 90 4.84 -5.42 -25.89
CA PRO A 90 4.93 -4.55 -27.05
C PRO A 90 4.71 -5.26 -28.39
N GLU A 91 4.19 -6.50 -28.39
CA GLU A 91 3.91 -7.22 -29.63
C GLU A 91 2.98 -6.41 -30.54
N GLY A 92 3.38 -6.25 -31.82
CA GLY A 92 2.64 -5.47 -32.80
C GLY A 92 2.89 -3.95 -32.78
N LEU A 93 3.73 -3.43 -31.87
CA LEU A 93 4.12 -2.01 -31.87
C LEU A 93 5.35 -1.74 -32.73
N SER A 94 5.34 -0.62 -33.45
CA SER A 94 6.54 -0.09 -34.09
C SER A 94 7.49 0.55 -33.08
N LYS A 95 8.75 0.70 -33.46
CA LYS A 95 9.76 1.35 -32.62
C LYS A 95 9.37 2.78 -32.23
N ASP A 96 8.82 3.56 -33.16
CA ASP A 96 8.40 4.94 -32.92
C ASP A 96 7.23 5.02 -31.92
N GLU A 97 6.30 4.05 -31.97
CA GLU A 97 5.22 3.94 -31.00
C GLU A 97 5.75 3.62 -29.60
N VAL A 98 6.70 2.69 -29.49
CA VAL A 98 7.36 2.36 -28.22
C VAL A 98 8.09 3.58 -27.66
N GLU A 99 8.87 4.30 -28.46
CA GLU A 99 9.58 5.51 -28.02
C GLU A 99 8.60 6.60 -27.54
N LYS A 100 7.45 6.74 -28.18
CA LYS A 100 6.39 7.66 -27.74
C LYS A 100 5.77 7.22 -26.41
N LEU A 101 5.46 5.93 -26.26
CA LEU A 101 4.92 5.38 -25.00
C LEU A 101 5.89 5.57 -23.84
N ILE A 102 7.20 5.36 -24.06
CA ILE A 102 8.24 5.59 -23.04
C ILE A 102 8.28 7.06 -22.63
N LYS A 103 8.20 7.99 -23.61
CA LYS A 103 8.24 9.43 -23.35
C LYS A 103 7.02 9.94 -22.58
N ASP A 104 5.83 9.44 -22.91
CA ASP A 104 4.57 9.91 -22.33
C ASP A 104 4.16 9.12 -21.07
N GLY A 105 4.75 7.94 -20.88
CA GLY A 105 4.47 7.02 -19.78
C GLY A 105 4.98 7.47 -18.41
N LYS A 106 4.70 6.62 -17.42
CA LYS A 106 5.16 6.79 -16.03
C LYS A 106 5.75 5.47 -15.56
N ALA A 107 6.73 5.55 -14.67
CA ALA A 107 7.19 4.36 -13.97
C ALA A 107 6.07 3.87 -13.04
N VAL A 108 5.74 2.59 -13.13
CA VAL A 108 4.78 1.94 -12.24
C VAL A 108 5.57 1.08 -11.27
N ILE A 109 5.47 1.41 -9.99
CA ILE A 109 6.17 0.71 -8.92
C ILE A 109 5.12 0.14 -7.97
N CYS A 110 5.23 -1.14 -7.64
CA CYS A 110 4.39 -1.75 -6.62
C CYS A 110 5.19 -2.07 -5.36
N GLN A 111 4.63 -1.76 -4.20
CA GLN A 111 5.15 -2.24 -2.93
C GLN A 111 4.03 -2.85 -2.09
N SER A 112 4.30 -4.01 -1.51
CA SER A 112 3.42 -4.67 -0.55
C SER A 112 4.08 -4.75 0.82
N MET A 113 3.24 -4.73 1.85
CA MET A 113 3.68 -4.69 3.23
C MET A 113 3.05 -5.83 4.02
N SER A 114 3.86 -6.43 4.91
CA SER A 114 3.42 -7.40 5.93
C SER A 114 2.59 -8.53 5.34
N LEU A 115 3.15 -9.17 4.31
CA LEU A 115 2.63 -10.42 3.78
C LEU A 115 2.60 -11.49 4.87
N HIS A 116 3.68 -11.64 5.64
CA HIS A 116 3.64 -12.36 6.90
C HIS A 116 3.14 -11.42 8.01
N ALA A 117 2.08 -11.81 8.71
CA ALA A 117 1.41 -10.92 9.66
C ALA A 117 2.25 -10.58 10.89
N THR A 118 3.15 -11.47 11.30
CA THR A 118 4.06 -11.22 12.42
C THR A 118 5.16 -10.21 12.08
N GLU A 119 5.34 -9.88 10.80
CA GLU A 119 6.29 -8.90 10.30
C GLU A 119 5.63 -7.52 10.23
N ILE A 120 5.18 -7.03 11.38
CA ILE A 120 4.22 -5.91 11.48
C ILE A 120 4.72 -4.57 10.96
N GLY A 121 6.04 -4.37 10.89
CA GLY A 121 6.57 -3.02 10.69
C GLY A 121 6.35 -2.46 9.29
N GLY A 122 6.17 -3.30 8.27
CA GLY A 122 5.72 -2.84 6.94
C GLY A 122 4.37 -2.11 7.01
N THR A 123 3.36 -2.76 7.59
CA THR A 123 2.03 -2.16 7.76
C THR A 123 2.03 -0.97 8.72
N GLN A 124 2.89 -0.95 9.73
CA GLN A 124 3.04 0.22 10.61
C GLN A 124 3.77 1.40 9.92
N MET A 125 4.65 1.15 8.97
CA MET A 125 5.37 2.18 8.21
C MET A 125 4.51 2.79 7.09
N ALA A 126 3.62 2.00 6.47
CA ALA A 126 2.84 2.44 5.31
C ALA A 126 2.06 3.77 5.51
N PRO A 127 1.42 4.04 6.66
CA PRO A 127 0.79 5.34 6.93
C PRO A 127 1.77 6.52 6.95
N GLU A 128 2.99 6.34 7.49
CA GLU A 128 4.04 7.36 7.53
C GLU A 128 4.55 7.65 6.12
N LEU A 129 4.83 6.61 5.32
CA LEU A 129 5.27 6.78 3.93
C LEU A 129 4.23 7.51 3.08
N ALA A 130 2.95 7.13 3.21
CA ALA A 130 1.89 7.84 2.51
C ALA A 130 1.78 9.29 2.97
N TYR A 131 1.85 9.55 4.27
CA TYR A 131 1.84 10.91 4.81
C TYR A 131 2.99 11.76 4.26
N ASP A 132 4.22 11.24 4.24
CA ASP A 132 5.39 11.95 3.72
C ASP A 132 5.22 12.32 2.25
N LEU A 133 4.77 11.38 1.42
CA LEU A 133 4.53 11.62 -0.01
C LEU A 133 3.41 12.64 -0.26
N LEU A 134 2.43 12.74 0.65
CA LEU A 134 1.24 13.58 0.47
C LEU A 134 1.37 14.97 1.09
N SER A 135 2.18 15.12 2.14
CA SER A 135 2.32 16.37 2.90
C SER A 135 3.51 17.22 2.46
N ARG A 136 4.55 16.60 1.88
CA ARG A 136 5.76 17.31 1.46
C ARG A 136 5.57 18.02 0.12
N ASP A 137 6.08 19.24 0.03
CA ASP A 137 6.03 20.08 -1.19
C ASP A 137 7.42 20.38 -1.78
N ASP A 138 8.44 19.62 -1.41
CA ASP A 138 9.79 19.79 -1.95
C ASP A 138 9.94 19.23 -3.38
N ASP A 139 10.99 19.66 -4.07
CA ASP A 139 11.25 19.31 -5.47
C ASP A 139 11.44 17.80 -5.68
N GLU A 140 11.94 17.07 -4.69
CA GLU A 140 12.13 15.63 -4.79
C GLU A 140 10.77 14.92 -4.77
N THR A 141 9.91 15.21 -3.78
CA THR A 141 8.56 14.64 -3.71
C THR A 141 7.74 14.98 -4.97
N LYS A 142 7.77 16.24 -5.42
CA LYS A 142 7.09 16.65 -6.67
C LYS A 142 7.56 15.84 -7.87
N ARG A 143 8.89 15.69 -8.02
CA ARG A 143 9.48 14.90 -9.10
C ARG A 143 9.06 13.43 -9.03
N ILE A 144 9.00 12.84 -7.84
CA ILE A 144 8.52 11.46 -7.66
C ILE A 144 7.06 11.36 -8.11
N LEU A 145 6.16 12.18 -7.55
CA LEU A 145 4.72 12.14 -7.86
C LEU A 145 4.42 12.38 -9.34
N ASP A 146 5.17 13.26 -10.00
CA ASP A 146 4.96 13.55 -11.42
C ASP A 146 5.43 12.46 -12.38
N ASN A 147 6.34 11.59 -11.95
CA ASN A 147 6.97 10.57 -12.81
C ASN A 147 6.62 9.13 -12.43
N VAL A 148 6.06 8.91 -11.25
CA VAL A 148 5.78 7.57 -10.70
C VAL A 148 4.28 7.42 -10.41
N VAL A 149 3.73 6.28 -10.80
CA VAL A 149 2.48 5.73 -10.25
C VAL A 149 2.88 4.68 -9.22
N PHE A 150 2.73 5.02 -7.95
CA PHE A 150 3.07 4.13 -6.85
C PHE A 150 1.84 3.34 -6.41
N LEU A 151 1.89 2.02 -6.56
CA LEU A 151 0.88 1.05 -6.12
C LEU A 151 1.30 0.50 -4.76
N MET A 152 0.65 0.94 -3.70
CA MET A 152 0.94 0.48 -2.34
C MET A 152 -0.16 -0.46 -1.84
N VAL A 153 0.23 -1.65 -1.40
CA VAL A 153 -0.63 -2.57 -0.64
C VAL A 153 -0.19 -2.49 0.83
N PRO A 154 -0.79 -1.59 1.63
CA PRO A 154 -0.31 -1.28 2.99
C PRO A 154 -0.43 -2.45 3.97
N CYS A 155 -1.25 -3.45 3.67
CA CYS A 155 -1.28 -4.71 4.41
C CYS A 155 -1.75 -5.82 3.47
N PHE A 156 -0.87 -6.78 3.18
CA PHE A 156 -1.20 -7.93 2.36
C PHE A 156 -1.99 -8.97 3.17
N ASN A 157 -1.78 -9.06 4.50
CA ASN A 157 -2.55 -9.95 5.36
C ASN A 157 -3.36 -9.20 6.44
N PRO A 158 -4.49 -8.56 6.06
CA PRO A 158 -5.42 -7.92 6.99
C PRO A 158 -5.82 -8.77 8.19
N ASP A 159 -6.19 -10.03 7.93
CA ASP A 159 -6.71 -10.95 8.95
C ASP A 159 -5.65 -11.23 10.00
N GLY A 160 -4.45 -11.59 9.55
CA GLY A 160 -3.34 -11.86 10.44
C GLY A 160 -2.87 -10.63 11.20
N GLN A 161 -2.86 -9.45 10.58
CA GLN A 161 -2.45 -8.22 11.26
C GLN A 161 -3.36 -7.94 12.47
N ILE A 162 -4.66 -8.15 12.31
CA ILE A 162 -5.64 -8.05 13.39
C ILE A 162 -5.36 -9.08 14.48
N MET A 163 -5.14 -10.36 14.12
CA MET A 163 -4.83 -11.41 15.09
C MET A 163 -3.57 -11.09 15.91
N VAL A 164 -2.52 -10.58 15.26
CA VAL A 164 -1.25 -10.21 15.90
C VAL A 164 -1.44 -9.01 16.83
N THR A 165 -2.15 -7.98 16.37
CA THR A 165 -2.42 -6.79 17.19
C THR A 165 -3.23 -7.15 18.43
N ASP A 166 -4.29 -7.93 18.28
CA ASP A 166 -5.18 -8.32 19.39
C ASP A 166 -4.50 -9.23 20.40
N TRP A 167 -3.63 -10.13 19.92
CA TRP A 167 -2.81 -10.94 20.79
C TRP A 167 -1.82 -10.10 21.59
N TYR A 168 -1.16 -9.15 20.95
CA TYR A 168 -0.22 -8.27 21.63
C TYR A 168 -0.92 -7.41 22.68
N ASP A 169 -2.03 -6.76 22.32
CA ASP A 169 -2.81 -5.90 23.22
C ASP A 169 -3.37 -6.67 24.42
N LYS A 170 -3.65 -7.96 24.28
CA LYS A 170 -4.07 -8.82 25.38
C LYS A 170 -2.98 -9.04 26.43
N TRP A 171 -1.71 -9.08 26.03
CA TRP A 171 -0.60 -9.54 26.88
C TRP A 171 0.44 -8.47 27.19
N VAL A 172 0.40 -7.31 26.55
CA VAL A 172 1.28 -6.19 26.86
C VAL A 172 1.22 -5.85 28.35
N GLY A 173 2.40 -5.71 28.98
CA GLY A 173 2.53 -5.48 30.42
C GLY A 173 2.41 -6.72 31.31
N THR A 174 2.31 -7.93 30.74
CA THR A 174 2.28 -9.20 31.48
C THR A 174 3.56 -10.02 31.25
N GLU A 175 3.69 -11.17 31.92
CA GLU A 175 4.80 -12.11 31.68
C GLU A 175 4.78 -12.75 30.26
N TYR A 176 3.67 -12.61 29.54
CA TYR A 176 3.49 -13.11 28.18
C TYR A 176 3.72 -12.05 27.09
N GLU A 177 4.14 -10.83 27.45
CA GLU A 177 4.45 -9.79 26.47
C GLU A 177 5.54 -10.28 25.49
N GLY A 178 5.28 -10.11 24.19
CA GLY A 178 6.21 -10.53 23.13
C GLY A 178 6.19 -12.03 22.81
N THR A 179 5.32 -12.82 23.46
CA THR A 179 5.14 -14.24 23.07
C THR A 179 4.49 -14.35 21.68
N GLY A 180 4.95 -15.34 20.91
CA GLY A 180 4.43 -15.59 19.57
C GLY A 180 2.95 -15.97 19.58
N LEU A 181 2.25 -15.54 18.53
CA LEU A 181 0.85 -15.91 18.31
C LEU A 181 0.74 -17.45 18.21
N PRO A 182 -0.10 -18.11 19.04
CA PRO A 182 -0.20 -19.57 19.04
C PRO A 182 -1.04 -20.12 17.88
N TRP A 183 -1.60 -19.26 17.03
CA TRP A 183 -2.45 -19.63 15.90
C TRP A 183 -1.76 -19.28 14.57
N LEU A 184 -2.09 -20.05 13.54
CA LEU A 184 -1.75 -19.70 12.17
C LEU A 184 -2.71 -18.61 11.70
N TYR A 185 -2.14 -17.57 11.09
CA TYR A 185 -2.86 -16.40 10.58
C TYR A 185 -3.19 -16.50 9.08
N HIS A 186 -3.18 -17.71 8.53
CA HIS A 186 -3.63 -18.02 7.17
C HIS A 186 -4.56 -19.22 7.15
N LYS A 187 -5.82 -19.00 6.79
CA LYS A 187 -6.88 -20.01 6.88
C LYS A 187 -6.65 -21.23 5.98
N TYR A 188 -6.20 -21.03 4.73
CA TYR A 188 -6.06 -22.12 3.74
C TYR A 188 -4.62 -22.49 3.40
N VAL A 189 -3.66 -21.62 3.70
CA VAL A 189 -2.23 -21.82 3.35
C VAL A 189 -1.33 -22.00 4.57
N GLY A 190 -1.93 -22.06 5.76
CA GLY A 190 -1.26 -22.44 6.99
C GLY A 190 -0.17 -21.46 7.41
N HIS A 191 1.10 -21.83 7.20
CA HIS A 191 2.26 -21.11 7.73
C HIS A 191 2.79 -19.96 6.85
N ASP A 192 2.60 -20.00 5.53
CA ASP A 192 3.32 -19.11 4.61
C ASP A 192 2.46 -18.81 3.38
N ASN A 193 1.88 -17.61 3.33
CA ASN A 193 1.16 -17.11 2.16
C ASN A 193 2.09 -16.66 1.01
N ASN A 194 3.40 -16.50 1.24
CA ASN A 194 4.39 -16.24 0.18
C ASN A 194 4.71 -17.51 -0.63
N ARG A 195 4.14 -18.67 -0.26
CA ARG A 195 4.12 -19.88 -1.10
C ARG A 195 2.84 -20.04 -1.92
N ASP A 196 1.85 -19.18 -1.71
CA ASP A 196 0.59 -19.26 -2.44
C ASP A 196 0.63 -18.56 -3.81
N ALA A 197 1.67 -17.79 -4.12
CA ALA A 197 1.74 -16.98 -5.35
C ALA A 197 1.52 -17.78 -6.66
N PHE A 198 1.94 -19.05 -6.71
CA PHE A 198 1.76 -19.90 -7.90
C PHE A 198 0.36 -20.53 -7.99
N GLN A 199 -0.31 -20.72 -6.85
CA GLN A 199 -1.57 -21.46 -6.76
C GLN A 199 -2.77 -20.52 -6.60
N THR A 200 -2.56 -19.35 -5.99
CA THR A 200 -3.57 -18.30 -5.76
C THR A 200 -4.81 -18.81 -5.03
N ASN A 201 -4.64 -19.65 -4.00
CA ASN A 201 -5.76 -20.18 -3.23
C ASN A 201 -6.42 -19.12 -2.35
N MET A 202 -5.63 -18.16 -1.85
CA MET A 202 -6.09 -17.07 -1.01
C MET A 202 -6.65 -15.93 -1.87
N VAL A 203 -7.73 -15.29 -1.43
CA VAL A 203 -8.33 -14.16 -2.15
C VAL A 203 -7.36 -12.97 -2.23
N GLU A 204 -6.54 -12.79 -1.19
CA GLU A 204 -5.47 -11.80 -1.10
C GLU A 204 -4.40 -12.03 -2.19
N SER A 205 -4.00 -13.29 -2.40
CA SER A 205 -3.09 -13.67 -3.49
C SER A 205 -3.72 -13.40 -4.86
N GLN A 206 -5.03 -13.63 -5.02
CA GLN A 206 -5.75 -13.32 -6.26
C GLN A 206 -5.81 -11.81 -6.52
N TYR A 207 -6.03 -10.99 -5.49
CA TYR A 207 -5.95 -9.53 -5.60
C TYR A 207 -4.55 -9.08 -6.01
N MET A 208 -3.50 -9.61 -5.39
CA MET A 208 -2.14 -9.26 -5.78
C MET A 208 -1.84 -9.71 -7.22
N ALA A 209 -2.23 -10.92 -7.61
CA ALA A 209 -2.04 -11.41 -8.98
C ALA A 209 -2.77 -10.51 -10.00
N LYS A 210 -3.99 -10.06 -9.67
CA LYS A 210 -4.72 -9.10 -10.50
C LYS A 210 -3.98 -7.77 -10.63
N ILE A 211 -3.50 -7.21 -9.51
CA ILE A 211 -2.72 -5.96 -9.52
C ILE A 211 -1.46 -6.13 -10.39
N MET A 212 -0.69 -7.18 -10.13
CA MET A 212 0.64 -7.40 -10.70
C MET A 212 0.65 -7.85 -12.15
N PHE A 213 -0.34 -8.62 -12.60
CA PHE A 213 -0.24 -9.32 -13.89
C PHE A 213 -1.42 -9.06 -14.83
N GLN A 214 -2.46 -8.37 -14.37
CA GLN A 214 -3.61 -8.05 -15.23
C GLN A 214 -3.82 -6.55 -15.34
N ASP A 215 -3.84 -5.86 -14.21
CA ASP A 215 -4.17 -4.45 -14.19
C ASP A 215 -2.94 -3.60 -14.52
N TRP A 216 -1.81 -3.86 -13.88
CA TRP A 216 -0.70 -2.89 -13.88
C TRP A 216 0.66 -3.36 -14.37
N THR A 217 1.03 -4.63 -14.32
CA THR A 217 2.35 -5.13 -14.77
C THR A 217 3.52 -4.18 -14.45
N PRO A 218 3.77 -3.90 -13.15
CA PRO A 218 4.71 -2.86 -12.74
C PRO A 218 6.14 -3.22 -13.11
N GLN A 219 6.98 -2.21 -13.40
CA GLN A 219 8.39 -2.44 -13.72
C GLN A 219 9.21 -2.87 -12.50
N HIS A 220 8.76 -2.48 -11.30
CA HIS A 220 9.40 -2.86 -10.05
C HIS A 220 8.37 -3.29 -9.01
N TYR A 221 8.72 -4.35 -8.28
CA TYR A 221 7.98 -4.83 -7.13
C TYR A 221 8.92 -5.00 -5.94
N VAL A 222 8.51 -4.48 -4.79
CA VAL A 222 9.21 -4.66 -3.52
C VAL A 222 8.22 -5.18 -2.49
N ASP A 223 8.53 -6.34 -1.93
CA ASP A 223 7.75 -6.92 -0.84
C ASP A 223 8.51 -6.73 0.47
N HIS A 224 7.94 -5.99 1.41
CA HIS A 224 8.61 -5.63 2.66
C HIS A 224 8.42 -6.75 3.68
N HIS A 225 9.54 -7.45 3.96
CA HIS A 225 9.64 -8.47 5.01
C HIS A 225 10.51 -7.98 6.16
N HIS A 226 10.20 -8.47 7.36
CA HIS A 226 10.99 -8.23 8.55
C HIS A 226 11.56 -9.54 9.07
N MET A 227 12.82 -9.50 9.48
CA MET A 227 13.42 -10.57 10.23
C MET A 227 13.09 -10.44 11.72
N GLY A 228 13.14 -11.55 12.46
CA GLY A 228 13.02 -11.52 13.91
C GLY A 228 14.12 -10.68 14.56
N SER A 229 14.11 -10.53 15.88
CA SER A 229 15.10 -9.74 16.64
C SER A 229 16.58 -10.15 16.46
N TYR A 230 16.85 -11.19 15.67
CA TYR A 230 18.19 -11.73 15.41
C TYR A 230 18.62 -11.73 13.93
N GLY A 231 17.77 -11.30 12.98
CA GLY A 231 18.01 -11.59 11.56
C GLY A 231 17.55 -13.01 11.23
#